data_AF-A0A932CZD0-F1
#
_entry.id   AF-A0A932CZD0-F1
#
_cell.length_a   1.000
_cell.length_b   1.000
_cell.length_c   1.000
_cell.angle_alpha   90.00
_cell.angle_beta   90.00
_cell.angle_gamma   90.00
#
_symmetry.space_group_name_H-M   'P 1'
#
loop_
_entity.id
_entity.type
_entity.pdbx_description
1 polymer ?
#
loop_
_entity_poly.entity_id
_entity_poly.type
_entity_poly.pdbx_seq_one_letter_code
_entity_poly.pdbx_strand_id
1 'polypeptide(L)'
;MSRFGVVVVGIAVLSTFEPEARAWEGSQNLEEGLDPNEVLLFEDFERDGFGDAWTTYWGEAPGPETIADPDDYVFAGSRSVVLQGRSGEHYSDGNGEWARYQAPGEGLDRAYARFYLRVEDGFTLGGCNQLKLFAIKGGVSIEDTYGGAGEVPDGYGQMVTILAVDNDMALHFYTYHIDQEDIWGDYQYLDVGGQAYLEAGRWYQIEMLVQLNDPGQRNAQIRAWIDGELRGDVQGIRFRETEDLRIRRFEIENYFGGDGPENTSPRDQRAFYDNVVVSTGPIGSGPVGDGDADADADADADSDADADADADADADADADADADADADADADADADADTDADADGKGDGGSWPAGNVRGFQAGCSCSSVPSAPALGASILLLTGALVFSRRLTRQRTDS
;
A
#
# COMPACT_ATOMS: atom_id res chain seq x y z
N MET A 1 -61.17 -42.52 17.74
CA MET A 1 -60.20 -43.22 18.62
C MET A 1 -59.28 -44.02 17.70
N SER A 2 -58.32 -43.32 17.08
CA SER A 2 -56.89 -43.24 17.45
C SER A 2 -56.10 -44.47 16.97
N ARG A 3 -55.40 -44.25 15.85
CA ARG A 3 -54.37 -45.12 15.29
C ARG A 3 -53.11 -45.05 16.17
N PHE A 4 -52.52 -46.19 16.49
CA PHE A 4 -51.16 -46.27 17.02
C PHE A 4 -50.18 -46.25 15.84
N GLY A 5 -49.28 -45.27 15.84
CA GLY A 5 -48.12 -45.20 14.96
C GLY A 5 -46.87 -45.06 15.84
N VAL A 6 -45.89 -45.93 15.58
CA VAL A 6 -44.59 -45.98 16.25
C VAL A 6 -43.84 -44.66 16.02
N VAL A 7 -43.31 -44.05 17.09
CA VAL A 7 -42.38 -42.93 17.00
C VAL A 7 -40.98 -43.44 17.33
N VAL A 8 -40.11 -43.39 16.32
CA VAL A 8 -38.67 -43.63 16.45
C VAL A 8 -38.05 -42.37 17.07
N VAL A 9 -37.36 -42.53 18.21
CA VAL A 9 -36.58 -41.46 18.82
C VAL A 9 -35.25 -41.35 18.08
N GLY A 10 -35.18 -40.43 17.12
CA GLY A 10 -33.91 -39.94 16.59
C GLY A 10 -33.41 -38.83 17.49
N ILE A 11 -32.32 -39.09 18.23
CA ILE A 11 -31.54 -38.04 18.87
C ILE A 11 -30.86 -37.26 17.75
N ALA A 12 -31.45 -36.15 17.35
CA ALA A 12 -30.73 -35.12 16.61
C ALA A 12 -29.82 -34.42 17.63
N VAL A 13 -28.53 -34.71 17.56
CA VAL A 13 -27.51 -33.82 18.12
C VAL A 13 -27.70 -32.51 17.38
N LEU A 14 -28.16 -31.47 18.09
CA LEU A 14 -28.02 -30.09 17.66
C LEU A 14 -26.52 -29.87 17.45
N SER A 15 -26.07 -29.92 16.20
CA SER A 15 -24.80 -29.34 15.84
C SER A 15 -24.94 -27.85 16.10
N THR A 16 -24.35 -27.43 17.22
CA THR A 16 -24.07 -26.03 17.50
C THR A 16 -23.47 -25.41 16.25
N PHE A 17 -24.14 -24.36 15.78
CA PHE A 17 -23.68 -23.36 14.82
C PHE A 17 -22.15 -23.30 14.80
N GLU A 18 -21.52 -23.71 13.69
CA GLU A 18 -20.13 -23.33 13.45
C GLU A 18 -20.12 -21.82 13.22
N PRO A 19 -19.19 -21.07 13.85
CA PRO A 19 -19.15 -19.63 13.72
C PRO A 19 -18.91 -19.27 12.24
N GLU A 20 -19.62 -18.23 11.81
CA GLU A 20 -19.58 -17.66 10.47
C GLU A 20 -18.14 -17.49 9.99
N ALA A 21 -17.92 -17.77 8.71
CA ALA A 21 -16.62 -17.65 8.05
C ALA A 21 -15.95 -16.31 8.41
N ARG A 22 -14.67 -16.35 8.78
CA ARG A 22 -13.91 -15.13 8.98
C ARG A 22 -14.00 -14.25 7.74
N ALA A 23 -14.33 -12.97 7.93
CA ALA A 23 -14.48 -12.01 6.85
C ALA A 23 -13.13 -11.58 6.24
N TRP A 24 -12.02 -11.92 6.90
CA TRP A 24 -10.66 -11.59 6.49
C TRP A 24 -9.76 -12.83 6.40
N GLU A 25 -8.73 -12.76 5.57
CA GLU A 25 -7.67 -13.75 5.46
C GLU A 25 -6.49 -13.41 6.39
N GLY A 26 -5.57 -14.37 6.59
CA GLY A 26 -4.35 -14.20 7.41
C GLY A 26 -4.45 -14.75 8.83
N SER A 27 -3.91 -14.01 9.80
CA SER A 27 -3.86 -14.38 11.21
C SER A 27 -5.25 -14.40 11.86
N GLN A 28 -5.37 -15.29 12.83
CA GLN A 28 -6.57 -15.50 13.63
C GLN A 28 -6.68 -14.51 14.80
N ASN A 29 -5.57 -13.89 15.18
CA ASN A 29 -5.43 -13.04 16.35
C ASN A 29 -5.54 -11.58 15.95
N LEU A 30 -6.71 -11.16 15.48
CA LEU A 30 -6.95 -9.77 15.11
C LEU A 30 -6.42 -8.82 16.18
N GLU A 31 -5.67 -7.84 15.73
CA GLU A 31 -5.27 -6.72 16.54
C GLU A 31 -6.49 -5.97 17.12
N GLU A 32 -6.37 -5.52 18.36
CA GLU A 32 -7.43 -4.76 19.02
C GLU A 32 -7.73 -3.44 18.28
N GLY A 33 -9.01 -3.11 18.15
CA GLY A 33 -9.47 -1.88 17.48
C GLY A 33 -9.78 -2.03 15.99
N LEU A 34 -9.37 -3.12 15.35
CA LEU A 34 -9.72 -3.40 13.97
C LEU A 34 -11.21 -3.75 13.80
N ASP A 35 -11.89 -3.15 12.82
CA ASP A 35 -13.26 -3.50 12.45
C ASP A 35 -13.27 -4.77 11.58
N PRO A 36 -13.77 -5.91 12.07
CA PRO A 36 -13.79 -7.16 11.32
C PRO A 36 -14.67 -7.11 10.06
N ASN A 37 -15.54 -6.09 9.90
CA ASN A 37 -16.36 -5.92 8.70
C ASN A 37 -15.65 -5.16 7.58
N GLU A 38 -14.62 -4.37 7.91
CA GLU A 38 -13.87 -3.58 6.93
C GLU A 38 -12.53 -4.23 6.58
N VAL A 39 -11.93 -4.96 7.53
CA VAL A 39 -10.67 -5.68 7.35
C VAL A 39 -10.84 -6.83 6.36
N LEU A 40 -9.92 -6.88 5.41
CA LEU A 40 -9.83 -7.90 4.36
C LEU A 40 -8.67 -8.87 4.61
N LEU A 41 -7.57 -8.36 5.18
CA LEU A 41 -6.40 -9.12 5.58
C LEU A 41 -5.86 -8.56 6.90
N PHE A 42 -5.50 -9.45 7.82
CA PHE A 42 -4.63 -9.14 8.95
C PHE A 42 -3.53 -10.19 9.03
N GLU A 43 -2.26 -9.80 8.98
CA GLU A 43 -1.12 -10.70 9.14
C GLU A 43 -0.14 -10.17 10.20
N ASP A 44 0.01 -10.94 11.28
CA ASP A 44 0.98 -10.73 12.37
C ASP A 44 2.21 -11.64 12.22
N PHE A 45 2.26 -12.48 11.17
CA PHE A 45 3.34 -13.42 10.90
C PHE A 45 3.59 -14.45 12.01
N GLU A 46 2.63 -14.68 12.91
CA GLU A 46 2.74 -15.61 14.05
C GLU A 46 2.32 -17.05 13.69
N ARG A 47 1.58 -17.22 12.58
CA ARG A 47 1.12 -18.53 12.13
C ARG A 47 2.16 -19.27 11.28
N ASP A 48 2.39 -20.55 11.56
CA ASP A 48 3.14 -21.41 10.65
C ASP A 48 2.43 -21.51 9.29
N GLY A 49 3.17 -21.33 8.19
CA GLY A 49 2.59 -21.28 6.85
C GLY A 49 1.82 -20.00 6.56
N PHE A 50 2.13 -18.87 7.21
CA PHE A 50 1.56 -17.55 6.89
C PHE A 50 1.58 -17.24 5.37
N GLY A 51 2.60 -17.76 4.65
CA GLY A 51 2.69 -17.73 3.19
C GLY A 51 1.47 -18.29 2.42
N ASP A 52 0.54 -19.01 3.05
CA ASP A 52 -0.70 -19.41 2.38
C ASP A 52 -1.58 -18.20 1.99
N ALA A 53 -1.54 -17.11 2.76
CA ALA A 53 -2.25 -15.86 2.46
C ALA A 53 -1.49 -14.96 1.48
N TRP A 54 -0.23 -15.32 1.17
CA TRP A 54 0.73 -14.46 0.49
C TRP A 54 1.42 -15.21 -0.63
N THR A 55 1.08 -14.90 -1.88
CA THR A 55 1.64 -15.63 -3.03
C THR A 55 2.89 -14.95 -3.59
N THR A 56 3.96 -15.72 -3.81
CA THR A 56 5.17 -15.24 -4.50
C THR A 56 4.98 -15.19 -6.01
N TYR A 57 5.80 -14.39 -6.71
CA TYR A 57 5.81 -14.35 -8.17
C TYR A 57 6.34 -15.69 -8.73
N TRP A 58 5.59 -16.29 -9.66
CA TRP A 58 5.87 -17.57 -10.34
C TRP A 58 6.06 -18.83 -9.48
N GLY A 59 5.96 -18.76 -8.15
CA GLY A 59 6.20 -19.91 -7.27
C GLY A 59 7.65 -20.41 -7.29
N GLU A 60 8.59 -19.56 -7.71
CA GLU A 60 9.98 -19.95 -8.02
C GLU A 60 10.96 -19.77 -6.86
N ALA A 61 10.54 -19.21 -5.72
CA ALA A 61 11.38 -19.01 -4.54
C ALA A 61 10.68 -19.43 -3.23
N PRO A 62 11.43 -19.89 -2.20
CA PRO A 62 10.90 -19.92 -0.85
C PRO A 62 10.41 -18.51 -0.50
N GLY A 63 9.18 -18.40 0.01
CA GLY A 63 8.62 -17.13 0.47
C GLY A 63 9.45 -16.53 1.61
N PRO A 64 9.09 -15.31 2.07
CA PRO A 64 9.81 -14.66 3.15
C PRO A 64 10.05 -15.59 4.34
N GLU A 65 11.22 -15.49 4.92
CA GLU A 65 11.46 -16.06 6.24
C GLU A 65 10.89 -15.10 7.30
N THR A 66 10.46 -15.68 8.42
CA THR A 66 10.24 -14.90 9.62
C THR A 66 11.47 -15.00 10.51
N ILE A 67 11.75 -13.93 11.24
CA ILE A 67 12.77 -13.92 12.27
C ILE A 67 12.10 -13.92 13.65
N ALA A 68 12.63 -14.73 14.56
CA ALA A 68 12.32 -14.66 15.98
C ALA A 68 13.49 -13.95 16.66
N ASP A 69 13.39 -12.63 16.82
CA ASP A 69 14.39 -11.81 17.52
C ASP A 69 13.71 -10.59 18.17
N PRO A 70 13.14 -10.78 19.37
CA PRO A 70 12.30 -9.77 20.02
C PRO A 70 13.07 -8.52 20.49
N ASP A 71 14.40 -8.57 20.51
CA ASP A 71 15.18 -7.49 21.11
C ASP A 71 15.43 -6.30 20.16
N ASP A 72 14.99 -6.34 18.89
CA ASP A 72 15.01 -5.16 17.99
C ASP A 72 14.18 -5.26 16.69
N TYR A 73 13.86 -6.48 16.22
CA TYR A 73 13.35 -6.68 14.85
C TYR A 73 11.97 -7.34 14.78
N VAL A 74 11.27 -7.49 15.90
CA VAL A 74 9.86 -7.86 15.97
C VAL A 74 9.10 -6.67 16.54
N PHE A 75 8.02 -6.22 15.90
CA PHE A 75 7.27 -5.07 16.40
C PHE A 75 6.31 -5.49 17.52
N ALA A 76 5.56 -6.57 17.28
CA ALA A 76 4.63 -7.14 18.24
C ALA A 76 4.68 -8.67 18.15
N GLY A 77 4.38 -9.35 19.26
CA GLY A 77 4.37 -10.81 19.28
C GLY A 77 5.78 -11.42 19.34
N SER A 78 6.05 -12.41 18.48
CA SER A 78 7.28 -13.20 18.51
C SER A 78 8.00 -13.31 17.17
N ARG A 79 7.37 -12.91 16.06
CA ARG A 79 7.92 -13.02 14.72
C ARG A 79 7.52 -11.83 13.85
N SER A 80 8.48 -11.30 13.11
CA SER A 80 8.22 -10.40 11.99
C SER A 80 8.67 -11.03 10.68
N VAL A 81 8.19 -10.51 9.56
CA VAL A 81 8.69 -10.93 8.24
C VAL A 81 9.94 -10.15 7.88
N VAL A 82 10.96 -10.84 7.37
CA VAL A 82 12.23 -10.23 6.95
C VAL A 82 12.45 -10.35 5.44
N LEU A 83 12.83 -9.24 4.81
CA LEU A 83 13.21 -9.17 3.41
C LEU A 83 14.70 -8.81 3.31
N GLN A 84 15.49 -9.72 2.74
CA GLN A 84 16.95 -9.59 2.61
C GLN A 84 17.34 -8.92 1.29
N GLY A 85 17.80 -7.67 1.32
CA GLY A 85 18.48 -7.04 0.19
C GLY A 85 19.92 -7.53 0.11
N ARG A 86 20.32 -8.11 -1.02
CA ARG A 86 21.69 -8.61 -1.26
C ARG A 86 22.54 -7.62 -2.01
N SER A 87 23.81 -7.52 -1.62
CA SER A 87 24.77 -6.65 -2.29
C SER A 87 24.84 -6.95 -3.80
N GLY A 88 24.64 -5.91 -4.61
CA GLY A 88 24.69 -6.00 -6.07
C GLY A 88 23.43 -6.59 -6.71
N GLU A 89 22.37 -6.83 -5.94
CA GLU A 89 21.07 -7.28 -6.44
C GLU A 89 20.03 -6.15 -6.39
N HIS A 90 19.14 -6.11 -7.39
CA HIS A 90 17.98 -5.22 -7.42
C HIS A 90 16.85 -5.74 -6.53
N TYR A 91 16.75 -7.06 -6.47
CA TYR A 91 15.71 -7.75 -5.75
C TYR A 91 16.30 -8.32 -4.45
N SER A 92 15.43 -8.48 -3.46
CA SER A 92 15.75 -9.30 -2.29
C SER A 92 15.89 -10.79 -2.66
N ASP A 93 16.59 -11.59 -1.84
CA ASP A 93 16.62 -13.05 -1.97
C ASP A 93 15.22 -13.67 -1.91
N GLY A 94 14.63 -13.99 -3.06
CA GLY A 94 13.22 -14.40 -3.12
C GLY A 94 12.34 -13.45 -3.94
N ASN A 95 12.92 -12.40 -4.53
CA ASN A 95 12.47 -11.62 -5.68
C ASN A 95 11.40 -10.52 -5.46
N GLY A 96 11.66 -9.54 -4.58
CA GLY A 96 11.09 -8.17 -4.61
C GLY A 96 9.57 -7.91 -4.55
N GLU A 97 8.70 -8.91 -4.74
CA GLU A 97 7.23 -8.80 -4.82
C GLU A 97 6.59 -10.03 -4.14
N TRP A 98 6.63 -10.11 -2.81
CA TRP A 98 6.50 -11.42 -2.13
C TRP A 98 5.12 -11.73 -1.62
N ALA A 99 4.49 -10.70 -1.09
CA ALA A 99 3.33 -10.87 -0.26
C ALA A 99 2.20 -10.28 -1.07
N ARG A 100 1.52 -11.12 -1.87
CA ARG A 100 0.34 -10.72 -2.61
C ARG A 100 -0.94 -11.10 -1.89
N TYR A 101 -1.62 -10.11 -1.36
CA TYR A 101 -3.03 -10.23 -1.04
C TYR A 101 -3.84 -9.86 -2.27
N GLN A 102 -4.76 -10.74 -2.66
CA GLN A 102 -5.71 -10.47 -3.73
C GLN A 102 -7.01 -9.99 -3.12
N ALA A 103 -7.46 -8.80 -3.51
CA ALA A 103 -8.75 -8.30 -3.03
C ALA A 103 -9.87 -9.27 -3.43
N PRO A 104 -10.86 -9.52 -2.54
CA PRO A 104 -11.93 -10.44 -2.83
C PRO A 104 -12.88 -9.90 -3.91
N GLY A 105 -13.56 -10.81 -4.61
CA GLY A 105 -14.65 -10.46 -5.52
C GLY A 105 -14.22 -9.66 -6.75
N GLU A 106 -14.93 -8.56 -7.04
CA GLU A 106 -14.72 -7.73 -8.23
C GLU A 106 -13.57 -6.71 -8.08
N GLY A 107 -12.90 -6.68 -6.92
CA GLY A 107 -11.90 -5.67 -6.57
C GLY A 107 -12.52 -4.45 -5.87
N LEU A 108 -11.67 -3.49 -5.51
CA LEU A 108 -12.02 -2.37 -4.64
C LEU A 108 -11.89 -1.02 -5.36
N ASP A 109 -12.79 -0.09 -5.05
CA ASP A 109 -12.64 1.32 -5.43
C ASP A 109 -11.74 2.08 -4.46
N ARG A 110 -11.65 1.59 -3.22
CA ARG A 110 -10.91 2.19 -2.12
C ARG A 110 -10.26 1.10 -1.29
N ALA A 111 -9.02 1.31 -0.91
CA ALA A 111 -8.37 0.47 0.08
C ALA A 111 -7.43 1.28 0.97
N TYR A 112 -7.37 0.85 2.22
CA TYR A 112 -6.34 1.22 3.17
C TYR A 112 -5.37 0.04 3.34
N ALA A 113 -4.10 0.34 3.49
CA ALA A 113 -3.11 -0.61 3.94
C ALA A 113 -2.30 0.00 5.08
N ARG A 114 -2.14 -0.73 6.17
CA ARG A 114 -1.32 -0.33 7.31
C ARG A 114 -0.33 -1.43 7.64
N PHE A 115 0.90 -1.07 7.95
CA PHE A 115 1.94 -2.00 8.35
C PHE A 115 2.95 -1.28 9.23
N TYR A 116 3.69 -2.08 10.01
CA TYR A 116 4.86 -1.60 10.71
C TYR A 116 6.08 -1.92 9.87
N LEU A 117 6.96 -0.94 9.70
CA LEU A 117 8.19 -1.05 8.91
C LEU A 117 9.40 -0.63 9.74
N ARG A 118 10.43 -1.45 9.74
CA ARG A 118 11.78 -1.07 10.18
C ARG A 118 12.79 -1.49 9.14
N VAL A 119 13.75 -0.63 8.86
CA VAL A 119 14.97 -1.02 8.12
C VAL A 119 16.14 -1.12 9.09
N GLU A 120 17.05 -2.06 8.83
CA GLU A 120 18.19 -2.36 9.71
C GLU A 120 19.04 -1.10 10.01
N ASP A 121 19.73 -1.08 11.15
CA ASP A 121 20.63 0.02 11.49
C ASP A 121 21.63 0.34 10.38
N GLY A 122 21.74 1.64 10.08
CA GLY A 122 22.60 2.16 9.02
C GLY A 122 22.17 1.77 7.60
N PHE A 123 20.92 1.33 7.38
CA PHE A 123 20.39 1.04 6.05
C PHE A 123 20.66 2.20 5.08
N THR A 124 20.99 1.89 3.82
CA THR A 124 21.27 2.91 2.81
C THR A 124 21.03 2.40 1.40
N LEU A 125 20.57 3.29 0.52
CA LEU A 125 20.46 3.04 -0.91
C LEU A 125 21.78 3.26 -1.67
N GLY A 126 22.76 3.94 -1.05
CA GLY A 126 24.01 4.28 -1.70
C GLY A 126 23.78 5.13 -2.95
N GLY A 127 23.99 4.54 -4.13
CA GLY A 127 23.76 5.20 -5.43
C GLY A 127 22.42 4.86 -6.07
N CYS A 128 21.62 3.96 -5.47
CA CYS A 128 20.32 3.58 -6.00
C CYS A 128 19.34 4.74 -5.85
N ASN A 129 18.58 5.01 -6.92
CA ASN A 129 17.65 6.14 -6.96
C ASN A 129 16.46 5.98 -6.00
N GLN A 130 15.95 4.76 -5.82
CA GLN A 130 14.79 4.49 -4.97
C GLN A 130 14.73 3.04 -4.48
N LEU A 131 14.11 2.85 -3.32
CA LEU A 131 13.71 1.56 -2.78
C LEU A 131 12.19 1.53 -2.68
N LYS A 132 11.57 0.53 -3.30
CA LYS A 132 10.13 0.29 -3.18
C LYS A 132 9.83 -0.56 -1.94
N LEU A 133 8.81 -0.15 -1.19
CA LEU A 133 8.46 -0.70 0.12
C LEU A 133 7.10 -1.41 0.11
N PHE A 134 6.06 -0.76 -0.40
CA PHE A 134 4.72 -1.34 -0.43
C PHE A 134 3.92 -0.82 -1.62
N ALA A 135 3.24 -1.70 -2.34
CA ALA A 135 2.45 -1.32 -3.51
C ALA A 135 0.96 -1.68 -3.37
N ILE A 136 0.11 -0.79 -3.89
CA ILE A 136 -1.29 -1.04 -4.18
C ILE A 136 -1.45 -1.00 -5.70
N LYS A 137 -1.85 -2.13 -6.28
CA LYS A 137 -1.99 -2.32 -7.73
C LYS A 137 -3.44 -2.63 -8.10
N GLY A 138 -3.85 -2.07 -9.23
CA GLY A 138 -5.17 -2.27 -9.81
C GLY A 138 -5.09 -2.64 -11.28
N GLY A 139 -6.13 -3.28 -11.77
CA GLY A 139 -6.26 -3.67 -13.17
C GLY A 139 -7.69 -4.11 -13.46
N VAL A 140 -8.04 -4.53 -14.67
CA VAL A 140 -9.39 -5.09 -14.95
C VAL A 140 -9.51 -6.57 -14.58
N SER A 141 -8.38 -7.26 -14.50
CA SER A 141 -8.21 -8.59 -13.90
C SER A 141 -7.05 -8.58 -12.91
N ILE A 142 -6.87 -9.67 -12.15
CA ILE A 142 -5.71 -9.81 -11.28
C ILE A 142 -4.42 -9.95 -12.11
N GLU A 143 -4.51 -10.49 -13.33
CA GLU A 143 -3.39 -10.60 -14.26
C GLU A 143 -2.93 -9.23 -14.77
N ASP A 144 -3.84 -8.28 -14.97
CA ASP A 144 -3.46 -6.94 -15.45
C ASP A 144 -2.68 -6.13 -14.40
N THR A 145 -2.72 -6.54 -13.12
CA THR A 145 -1.95 -5.89 -12.04
C THR A 145 -0.45 -6.15 -12.08
N TYR A 146 0.04 -7.09 -12.92
CA TYR A 146 1.49 -7.28 -13.09
C TYR A 146 2.15 -6.12 -13.84
N GLY A 147 1.38 -5.45 -14.68
CA GLY A 147 1.81 -4.26 -15.39
C GLY A 147 3.08 -4.36 -16.23
N GLY A 148 3.65 -3.20 -16.52
CA GLY A 148 4.87 -3.04 -17.30
C GLY A 148 5.62 -1.76 -16.92
N ALA A 149 6.87 -1.89 -16.48
CA ALA A 149 7.70 -0.73 -16.18
C ALA A 149 7.93 0.11 -17.44
N GLY A 150 7.74 1.42 -17.33
CA GLY A 150 7.86 2.34 -18.47
C GLY A 150 6.63 2.39 -19.38
N GLU A 151 5.49 1.82 -18.97
CA GLU A 151 4.23 1.90 -19.68
C GLU A 151 3.28 2.86 -18.97
N VAL A 152 2.94 3.97 -19.64
CA VAL A 152 1.94 4.92 -19.14
C VAL A 152 0.55 4.28 -19.20
N PRO A 153 -0.20 4.21 -18.09
CA PRO A 153 -1.57 3.69 -18.11
C PRO A 153 -2.50 4.47 -19.03
N ASP A 154 -3.37 3.76 -19.73
CA ASP A 154 -4.40 4.36 -20.59
C ASP A 154 -5.76 4.58 -19.88
N GLY A 155 -5.87 4.11 -18.63
CA GLY A 155 -7.08 4.17 -17.83
C GLY A 155 -8.05 2.99 -17.97
N TYR A 156 -7.72 2.01 -18.82
CA TYR A 156 -8.56 0.83 -19.07
C TYR A 156 -7.87 -0.48 -18.69
N GLY A 157 -6.54 -0.47 -18.48
CA GLY A 157 -5.78 -1.67 -18.15
C GLY A 157 -5.39 -1.81 -16.69
N GLN A 158 -4.56 -0.89 -16.19
CA GLN A 158 -3.82 -1.04 -14.94
C GLN A 158 -3.58 0.30 -14.21
N MET A 159 -3.32 0.22 -12.91
CA MET A 159 -2.81 1.33 -12.10
C MET A 159 -1.85 0.79 -11.03
N VAL A 160 -0.89 1.61 -10.62
CA VAL A 160 0.09 1.24 -9.60
C VAL A 160 0.41 2.47 -8.76
N THR A 161 0.31 2.34 -7.44
CA THR A 161 0.85 3.29 -6.47
C THR A 161 1.79 2.55 -5.52
N ILE A 162 3.01 3.03 -5.39
CA ILE A 162 4.05 2.41 -4.56
C ILE A 162 4.53 3.43 -3.54
N LEU A 163 4.59 3.05 -2.26
CA LEU A 163 5.38 3.79 -1.28
C LEU A 163 6.85 3.42 -1.46
N ALA A 164 7.68 4.45 -1.60
CA ALA A 164 9.11 4.31 -1.81
C ALA A 164 9.89 5.35 -1.00
N VAL A 165 11.21 5.15 -0.94
CA VAL A 165 12.17 6.14 -0.47
C VAL A 165 13.21 6.38 -1.55
N ASP A 166 13.71 7.61 -1.66
CA ASP A 166 14.82 7.95 -2.55
C ASP A 166 16.18 7.73 -1.87
N ASN A 167 17.27 8.11 -2.53
CA ASN A 167 18.63 7.99 -2.01
C ASN A 167 18.90 8.79 -0.73
N ASP A 168 18.09 9.81 -0.44
CA ASP A 168 18.14 10.60 0.79
C ASP A 168 17.19 10.07 1.87
N MET A 169 16.59 8.90 1.62
CA MET A 169 15.54 8.27 2.43
C MET A 169 14.24 9.09 2.50
N ALA A 170 14.01 10.00 1.56
CA ALA A 170 12.80 10.81 1.52
C ALA A 170 11.61 9.96 1.06
N LEU A 171 10.58 9.86 1.91
CA LEU A 171 9.37 9.12 1.61
C LEU A 171 8.55 9.82 0.51
N HIS A 172 8.11 9.03 -0.46
CA HIS A 172 7.26 9.48 -1.55
C HIS A 172 6.38 8.33 -2.07
N PHE A 173 5.30 8.69 -2.76
CA PHE A 173 4.63 7.78 -3.66
C PHE A 173 5.30 7.80 -5.03
N TYR A 174 5.42 6.63 -5.64
CA TYR A 174 5.79 6.43 -7.03
C TYR A 174 4.57 5.84 -7.75
N THR A 175 3.90 6.67 -8.55
CA THR A 175 2.56 6.36 -9.06
C THR A 175 2.49 6.37 -10.58
N TYR A 176 1.94 5.30 -11.16
CA TYR A 176 1.54 5.24 -12.56
C TYR A 176 0.07 5.62 -12.73
N HIS A 177 -0.19 6.65 -13.54
CA HIS A 177 -1.52 7.17 -13.80
C HIS A 177 -1.60 7.83 -15.18
N ILE A 178 -2.82 8.01 -15.70
CA ILE A 178 -3.06 8.43 -17.10
C ILE A 178 -2.42 9.77 -17.44
N ASP A 179 -2.30 10.64 -16.43
CA ASP A 179 -1.86 12.03 -16.59
C ASP A 179 -0.39 12.25 -16.16
N GLN A 180 0.42 11.19 -16.06
CA GLN A 180 1.82 11.28 -15.62
C GLN A 180 2.73 12.00 -16.62
N GLU A 181 3.79 12.63 -16.13
CA GLU A 181 4.63 13.51 -16.96
C GLU A 181 5.62 12.75 -17.86
N ASP A 182 6.10 11.60 -17.39
CA ASP A 182 7.07 10.73 -18.06
C ASP A 182 6.51 9.30 -18.18
N ILE A 183 7.21 8.42 -18.89
CA ILE A 183 6.91 6.99 -18.96
C ILE A 183 7.13 6.27 -17.64
N TRP A 184 7.88 6.89 -16.73
CA TRP A 184 8.12 6.43 -15.37
C TRP A 184 7.06 7.02 -14.44
N GLY A 185 6.76 6.33 -13.34
CA GLY A 185 5.82 6.83 -12.35
C GLY A 185 6.19 8.23 -11.82
N ASP A 186 5.18 9.04 -11.54
CA ASP A 186 5.37 10.36 -10.95
C ASP A 186 5.76 10.21 -9.48
N TYR A 187 6.69 11.06 -9.02
CA TYR A 187 7.11 11.14 -7.62
C TYR A 187 6.20 12.14 -6.90
N GLN A 188 5.45 11.68 -5.90
CA GLN A 188 4.67 12.53 -5.01
C GLN A 188 5.20 12.40 -3.58
N TYR A 189 6.04 13.35 -3.18
CA TYR A 189 6.70 13.35 -1.88
C TYR A 189 5.71 13.52 -0.71
N LEU A 190 5.99 12.84 0.41
CA LEU A 190 5.25 12.99 1.66
C LEU A 190 5.78 14.22 2.41
N ASP A 191 5.30 15.41 2.04
CA ASP A 191 5.83 16.70 2.50
C ASP A 191 4.82 17.56 3.29
N VAL A 192 3.66 17.01 3.66
CA VAL A 192 2.70 17.71 4.52
C VAL A 192 3.36 17.98 5.88
N GLY A 193 3.49 19.26 6.23
CA GLY A 193 4.21 19.69 7.43
C GLY A 193 5.75 19.63 7.32
N GLY A 194 6.29 19.31 6.14
CA GLY A 194 7.71 19.09 5.87
C GLY A 194 7.97 17.66 5.39
N GLN A 195 9.06 17.47 4.64
CA GLN A 195 9.45 16.18 4.08
C GLN A 195 9.59 15.10 5.17
N ALA A 196 8.91 13.97 5.00
CA ALA A 196 9.07 12.79 5.82
C ALA A 196 10.27 11.95 5.31
N TYR A 197 11.06 11.43 6.25
CA TYR A 197 12.22 10.59 5.95
C TYR A 197 12.08 9.26 6.69
N LEU A 198 12.56 8.20 6.07
CA LEU A 198 12.71 6.89 6.70
C LEU A 198 14.10 6.78 7.33
N GLU A 199 14.15 6.91 8.65
CA GLU A 199 15.35 6.70 9.46
C GLU A 199 15.57 5.20 9.71
N ALA A 200 16.82 4.77 9.53
CA ALA A 200 17.22 3.41 9.85
C ALA A 200 17.16 3.14 11.36
N GLY A 201 16.81 1.90 11.74
CA GLY A 201 16.86 1.48 13.14
C GLY A 201 15.64 1.84 14.00
N ARG A 202 14.56 2.36 13.41
CA ARG A 202 13.31 2.56 14.14
C ARG A 202 12.13 1.92 13.43
N TRP A 203 11.12 1.55 14.21
CA TRP A 203 9.82 1.16 13.68
C TRP A 203 9.01 2.40 13.28
N TYR A 204 8.27 2.25 12.19
CA TYR A 204 7.29 3.20 11.71
C TYR A 204 5.95 2.50 11.61
N GLN A 205 4.89 3.14 12.10
CA GLN A 205 3.54 2.80 11.68
C GLN A 205 3.27 3.59 10.39
N ILE A 206 3.01 2.88 9.29
CA ILE A 206 2.65 3.51 8.02
C ILE A 206 1.26 3.07 7.63
N GLU A 207 0.37 4.02 7.39
CA GLU A 207 -0.95 3.80 6.79
C GLU A 207 -1.02 4.53 5.47
N MET A 208 -1.55 3.88 4.45
CA MET A 208 -1.83 4.49 3.15
C MET A 208 -3.29 4.27 2.74
N LEU A 209 -3.85 5.26 2.08
CA LEU A 209 -5.13 5.21 1.37
C LEU A 209 -4.86 5.34 -0.12
N VAL A 210 -5.46 4.45 -0.91
CA VAL A 210 -5.67 4.68 -2.35
C VAL A 210 -7.16 4.62 -2.63
N GLN A 211 -7.70 5.72 -3.15
CA GLN A 211 -9.07 5.86 -3.63
C GLN A 211 -9.03 6.12 -5.12
N LEU A 212 -9.63 5.22 -5.91
CA LEU A 212 -9.77 5.41 -7.35
C LEU A 212 -10.75 6.54 -7.64
N ASN A 213 -10.52 7.23 -8.76
CA ASN A 213 -11.43 8.24 -9.28
C ASN A 213 -12.73 7.63 -9.81
N ASP A 214 -13.79 8.43 -9.89
CA ASP A 214 -14.90 8.12 -10.78
C ASP A 214 -14.39 8.12 -12.23
N PRO A 215 -14.81 7.18 -13.10
CA PRO A 215 -14.33 7.11 -14.48
C PRO A 215 -14.31 8.47 -15.19
N GLY A 216 -13.12 8.87 -15.67
CA GLY A 216 -12.89 10.13 -16.37
C GLY A 216 -12.79 11.38 -15.50
N GLN A 217 -13.01 11.30 -14.19
CA GLN A 217 -12.88 12.42 -13.26
C GLN A 217 -11.48 12.49 -12.62
N ARG A 218 -11.08 13.69 -12.19
CA ARG A 218 -9.83 13.94 -11.43
C ARG A 218 -10.14 14.06 -9.94
N ASN A 219 -10.64 12.99 -9.35
CA ASN A 219 -11.03 12.95 -7.94
C ASN A 219 -10.47 11.73 -7.18
N ALA A 220 -9.44 11.06 -7.73
CA ALA A 220 -8.70 10.07 -6.96
C ALA A 220 -7.93 10.74 -5.82
N GLN A 221 -7.69 9.96 -4.77
CA GLN A 221 -6.90 10.39 -3.61
C GLN A 221 -5.86 9.34 -3.28
N ILE A 222 -4.65 9.79 -2.96
CA ILE A 222 -3.62 8.98 -2.34
C ILE A 222 -3.18 9.69 -1.08
N ARG A 223 -3.26 9.03 0.06
CA ARG A 223 -2.86 9.65 1.34
C ARG A 223 -1.97 8.70 2.11
N ALA A 224 -1.07 9.26 2.92
CA ALA A 224 -0.25 8.49 3.84
C ALA A 224 -0.15 9.17 5.20
N TRP A 225 -0.23 8.35 6.23
CA TRP A 225 0.03 8.71 7.61
C TRP A 225 1.26 7.96 8.10
N ILE A 226 2.17 8.69 8.73
CA ILE A 226 3.37 8.15 9.35
C ILE A 226 3.24 8.41 10.85
N ASP A 227 3.24 7.34 11.65
CA ASP A 227 3.02 7.38 13.09
C ASP A 227 1.73 8.15 13.46
N GLY A 228 0.66 7.91 12.70
CA GLY A 228 -0.65 8.56 12.87
C GLY A 228 -0.76 9.99 12.31
N GLU A 229 0.34 10.62 11.90
CA GLU A 229 0.32 11.99 11.34
C GLU A 229 0.20 11.98 9.82
N LEU A 230 -0.69 12.80 9.25
CA LEU A 230 -0.82 12.94 7.80
C LEU A 230 0.45 13.57 7.22
N ARG A 231 1.18 12.82 6.38
CA ARG A 231 2.41 13.27 5.71
C ARG A 231 2.29 13.30 4.19
N GLY A 232 1.41 12.49 3.60
CA GLY A 232 1.11 12.52 2.17
C GLY A 232 -0.36 12.84 1.91
N ASP A 233 -0.63 13.80 1.04
CA ASP A 233 -1.99 14.16 0.63
C ASP A 233 -2.04 14.54 -0.86
N VAL A 234 -2.15 13.52 -1.71
CA VAL A 234 -2.16 13.67 -3.16
C VAL A 234 -3.59 13.63 -3.67
N GLN A 235 -3.97 14.68 -4.40
CA GLN A 235 -5.33 14.91 -4.89
C GLN A 235 -5.31 15.14 -6.40
N GLY A 236 -6.46 14.99 -7.07
CA GLY A 236 -6.59 15.36 -8.48
C GLY A 236 -5.97 14.38 -9.47
N ILE A 237 -5.67 13.17 -9.02
CA ILE A 237 -5.17 12.07 -9.87
C ILE A 237 -6.34 11.44 -10.64
N ARG A 238 -6.01 10.84 -11.78
CA ARG A 238 -6.91 10.04 -12.60
C ARG A 238 -6.24 8.71 -12.96
N PHE A 239 -6.70 7.65 -12.33
CA PHE A 239 -6.26 6.29 -12.56
C PHE A 239 -7.03 5.59 -13.68
N ARG A 240 -8.34 5.88 -13.82
CA ARG A 240 -9.22 5.09 -14.69
C ARG A 240 -10.23 5.88 -15.50
N GLU A 241 -10.62 5.28 -16.61
CA GLU A 241 -11.69 5.71 -17.54
C GLU A 241 -12.85 4.71 -17.59
N THR A 242 -12.70 3.56 -16.91
CA THR A 242 -13.72 2.51 -16.82
C THR A 242 -13.96 2.12 -15.36
N GLU A 243 -15.15 1.61 -15.08
CA GLU A 243 -15.48 0.98 -13.80
C GLU A 243 -14.81 -0.40 -13.65
N ASP A 244 -14.41 -1.05 -14.75
CA ASP A 244 -13.84 -2.41 -14.66
C ASP A 244 -12.48 -2.43 -13.94
N LEU A 245 -11.74 -1.31 -13.99
CA LEU A 245 -10.45 -1.14 -13.35
C LEU A 245 -10.66 -0.86 -11.85
N ARG A 246 -10.26 -1.82 -11.02
CA ARG A 246 -10.34 -1.79 -9.56
C ARG A 246 -9.00 -2.16 -8.92
N ILE A 247 -8.80 -1.76 -7.68
CA ILE A 247 -7.71 -2.22 -6.82
C ILE A 247 -7.89 -3.71 -6.59
N ARG A 248 -6.84 -4.48 -6.84
CA ARG A 248 -6.91 -5.94 -6.81
C ARG A 248 -5.73 -6.58 -6.09
N ARG A 249 -4.63 -5.86 -5.87
CA ARG A 249 -3.43 -6.44 -5.29
C ARG A 249 -2.69 -5.50 -4.35
N PHE A 250 -2.17 -6.06 -3.27
CA PHE A 250 -1.30 -5.41 -2.30
C PHE A 250 0.01 -6.18 -2.26
N GLU A 251 1.14 -5.48 -2.25
CA GLU A 251 2.47 -6.10 -2.30
C GLU A 251 3.40 -5.50 -1.25
N ILE A 252 4.02 -6.35 -0.42
CA ILE A 252 5.21 -5.97 0.35
C ILE A 252 6.42 -6.11 -0.58
N GLU A 253 7.17 -5.02 -0.74
CA GLU A 253 8.31 -4.91 -1.63
C GLU A 253 9.63 -4.62 -0.85
N ASN A 254 10.73 -5.05 -1.45
CA ASN A 254 12.10 -4.64 -1.09
C ASN A 254 12.92 -4.65 -2.39
N TYR A 255 12.54 -3.76 -3.30
CA TYR A 255 13.10 -3.66 -4.64
C TYR A 255 13.88 -2.35 -4.81
N PHE A 256 15.18 -2.49 -5.06
CA PHE A 256 16.09 -1.40 -5.43
C PHE A 256 15.88 -1.07 -6.91
N GLY A 257 15.44 0.17 -7.16
CA GLY A 257 14.65 0.53 -8.32
C GLY A 257 15.40 0.88 -9.60
N GLY A 258 15.02 0.29 -10.73
CA GLY A 258 15.58 0.60 -12.06
C GLY A 258 16.64 -0.41 -12.49
N ASP A 259 16.87 -0.55 -13.79
CA ASP A 259 17.58 -1.71 -14.35
C ASP A 259 19.12 -1.55 -14.46
N GLY A 260 19.67 -0.46 -13.95
CA GLY A 260 21.10 -0.15 -14.01
C GLY A 260 21.88 -0.68 -12.81
N PRO A 261 23.18 -1.06 -12.95
CA PRO A 261 23.99 -1.57 -11.84
C PRO A 261 24.11 -0.60 -10.64
N GLU A 262 23.89 0.69 -10.86
CA GLU A 262 23.77 1.72 -9.82
C GLU A 262 22.54 1.56 -8.92
N ASN A 263 21.53 0.84 -9.37
CA ASN A 263 20.25 0.64 -8.71
C ASN A 263 20.14 -0.71 -7.98
N THR A 264 21.24 -1.14 -7.39
CA THR A 264 21.33 -2.37 -6.62
C THR A 264 21.60 -2.07 -5.16
N SER A 265 21.27 -3.00 -4.26
CA SER A 265 21.61 -2.82 -2.85
C SER A 265 23.13 -2.70 -2.68
N PRO A 266 23.64 -1.65 -2.02
CA PRO A 266 25.09 -1.45 -1.87
C PRO A 266 25.75 -2.47 -0.94
N ARG A 267 24.96 -3.14 -0.09
CA ARG A 267 25.41 -4.14 0.88
C ARG A 267 24.29 -5.13 1.20
N ASP A 268 24.64 -6.19 1.92
CA ASP A 268 23.62 -7.02 2.55
C ASP A 268 22.96 -6.22 3.68
N GLN A 269 21.64 -6.10 3.63
CA GLN A 269 20.84 -5.35 4.58
C GLN A 269 19.37 -5.80 4.54
N ARG A 270 18.64 -5.52 5.61
CA ARG A 270 17.31 -6.11 5.83
C ARG A 270 16.24 -5.04 6.06
N ALA A 271 15.05 -5.33 5.59
CA ALA A 271 13.81 -4.64 5.94
C ALA A 271 12.87 -5.62 6.64
N PHE A 272 12.13 -5.13 7.63
CA PHE A 272 11.26 -5.91 8.49
C PHE A 272 9.85 -5.32 8.42
N TYR A 273 8.86 -6.18 8.27
CA TYR A 273 7.45 -5.79 8.31
C TYR A 273 6.71 -6.58 9.38
N ASP A 274 5.71 -5.94 9.97
CA ASP A 274 4.86 -6.56 10.98
C ASP A 274 3.44 -5.99 10.96
N ASN A 275 2.49 -6.73 11.55
CA ASN A 275 1.08 -6.34 11.71
C ASN A 275 0.48 -5.67 10.45
N VAL A 276 0.53 -6.39 9.32
CA VAL A 276 0.02 -5.89 8.03
C VAL A 276 -1.49 -6.03 7.97
N VAL A 277 -2.16 -4.93 7.65
CA VAL A 277 -3.62 -4.83 7.56
C VAL A 277 -4.01 -4.27 6.21
N VAL A 278 -5.00 -4.88 5.58
CA VAL A 278 -5.71 -4.32 4.42
C VAL A 278 -7.17 -4.14 4.80
N SER A 279 -7.72 -2.96 4.54
CA SER A 279 -9.08 -2.60 4.93
C SER A 279 -9.79 -1.76 3.86
N THR A 280 -11.12 -1.78 3.86
CA THR A 280 -11.97 -0.90 3.04
C THR A 280 -12.28 0.45 3.69
N GLY A 281 -12.00 0.56 4.99
CA GLY A 281 -12.09 1.79 5.78
C GLY A 281 -10.81 2.11 6.56
N PRO A 282 -10.73 3.30 7.18
CA PRO A 282 -9.55 3.75 7.93
C PRO A 282 -9.16 2.73 9.00
N ILE A 283 -7.85 2.53 9.18
CA ILE A 283 -7.34 1.51 10.12
C ILE A 283 -6.98 2.18 11.45
N GLY A 284 -6.27 3.31 11.39
CA GLY A 284 -5.85 4.09 12.54
C GLY A 284 -4.56 3.59 13.18
N SER A 285 -4.15 4.29 14.24
CA SER A 285 -3.00 3.94 15.06
C SER A 285 -3.27 2.59 15.74
N GLY A 286 -2.53 1.56 15.33
CA GLY A 286 -2.59 0.20 15.88
C GLY A 286 -2.00 0.10 17.30
N PRO A 287 -1.41 -1.03 17.71
CA PRO A 287 -0.82 -1.17 19.02
C PRO A 287 0.42 -0.26 19.07
N VAL A 288 0.70 0.24 20.26
CA VAL A 288 2.05 0.74 20.57
C VAL A 288 2.91 -0.50 20.81
N GLY A 289 4.01 -0.63 20.07
CA GLY A 289 4.87 -1.82 20.13
C GLY A 289 5.36 -2.06 21.55
N ASP A 290 5.59 -3.33 21.88
CA ASP A 290 5.91 -3.80 23.24
C ASP A 290 7.27 -3.27 23.78
N GLY A 291 7.96 -2.40 23.03
CA GLY A 291 9.29 -1.85 23.28
C GLY A 291 9.36 -0.42 23.82
N ASP A 292 8.26 0.35 23.86
CA ASP A 292 8.25 1.71 24.42
C ASP A 292 7.26 1.80 25.60
N ALA A 293 7.56 1.05 26.66
CA ALA A 293 7.00 1.30 27.99
C ALA A 293 7.67 2.52 28.65
N ASP A 294 7.67 3.67 27.96
CA ASP A 294 8.06 4.99 28.49
C ASP A 294 6.98 6.05 28.20
N ALA A 295 5.73 5.63 28.02
CA ALA A 295 4.59 6.53 28.20
C ALA A 295 4.35 6.66 29.70
N ASP A 296 4.82 7.78 30.26
CA ASP A 296 4.59 8.25 31.63
C ASP A 296 3.20 7.83 32.16
N ALA A 297 3.20 6.72 32.90
CA ALA A 297 2.06 6.27 33.68
C ALA A 297 1.99 7.12 34.96
N ASP A 298 1.82 8.43 34.82
CA ASP A 298 1.32 9.32 35.87
C ASP A 298 -0.22 9.28 35.85
N ALA A 299 -0.77 8.07 35.89
CA ALA A 299 -2.12 7.83 36.38
C ALA A 299 -1.97 7.39 37.84
N ASP A 300 -1.50 8.31 38.68
CA ASP A 300 -1.61 8.18 40.13
C ASP A 300 -3.10 8.12 40.47
N ALA A 301 -3.55 6.90 40.64
CA ALA A 301 -4.80 6.52 41.23
C ALA A 301 -4.84 7.03 42.68
N ASP A 302 -5.46 8.18 42.89
CA ASP A 302 -6.03 8.52 44.21
C ASP A 302 -7.35 7.76 44.36
N SER A 303 -7.24 6.44 44.59
CA SER A 303 -8.23 5.69 45.32
C SER A 303 -7.97 5.90 46.81
N ASP A 304 -8.82 6.69 47.47
CA ASP A 304 -9.40 6.40 48.79
C ASP A 304 -9.81 7.70 49.51
N ALA A 305 -11.12 7.94 49.61
CA ALA A 305 -11.76 8.36 50.86
C ALA A 305 -13.28 8.37 50.73
N ASP A 306 -13.89 7.37 51.35
CA ASP A 306 -15.31 7.33 51.72
C ASP A 306 -15.76 8.64 52.39
N ALA A 307 -16.92 9.16 52.00
CA ALA A 307 -17.85 9.81 52.92
C ALA A 307 -19.25 9.89 52.31
N ASP A 308 -20.14 9.06 52.84
CA ASP A 308 -21.58 9.26 52.78
C ASP A 308 -21.94 10.71 53.15
N ALA A 309 -22.71 11.38 52.29
CA ALA A 309 -23.60 12.45 52.69
C ALA A 309 -24.78 12.53 51.72
N ASP A 310 -25.86 11.87 52.10
CA ASP A 310 -27.21 12.24 51.70
C ASP A 310 -27.40 13.75 51.89
N ALA A 311 -27.71 14.45 50.82
CA ALA A 311 -28.38 15.74 50.88
C ALA A 311 -29.27 15.90 49.65
N ASP A 312 -30.52 15.43 49.80
CA ASP A 312 -31.66 15.95 49.06
C ASP A 312 -31.63 17.48 49.10
N ALA A 313 -31.57 18.09 47.93
CA ALA A 313 -32.03 19.46 47.74
C ALA A 313 -32.57 19.59 46.31
N ASP A 314 -33.85 19.27 46.17
CA ASP A 314 -34.72 19.87 45.17
C ASP A 314 -34.51 21.38 45.17
N ALA A 315 -34.10 21.92 44.02
CA ALA A 315 -34.25 23.33 43.71
C ALA A 315 -34.53 23.45 42.21
N ASP A 316 -35.82 23.36 41.90
CA ASP A 316 -36.41 23.98 40.72
C ASP A 316 -35.90 25.42 40.59
N ALA A 317 -35.30 25.72 39.45
CA ALA A 317 -35.14 27.10 38.99
C ALA A 317 -35.24 27.10 37.47
N ASP A 318 -36.49 27.13 37.01
CA ASP A 318 -36.86 27.73 35.74
C ASP A 318 -36.22 29.13 35.66
N ALA A 319 -35.42 29.33 34.63
CA ALA A 319 -35.06 30.66 34.16
C ALA A 319 -35.00 30.63 32.65
N ASP A 320 -36.17 30.79 32.05
CA ASP A 320 -36.34 31.36 30.72
C ASP A 320 -35.50 32.64 30.61
N ALA A 321 -34.63 32.69 29.61
CA ALA A 321 -34.08 33.93 29.11
C ALA A 321 -33.95 33.81 27.59
N ASP A 322 -35.08 34.10 26.94
CA ASP A 322 -35.13 34.60 25.58
C ASP A 322 -34.14 35.77 25.43
N ALA A 323 -33.23 35.64 24.47
CA ALA A 323 -32.51 36.77 23.92
C ALA A 323 -32.45 36.61 22.40
N ASP A 324 -33.57 36.98 21.78
CA ASP A 324 -33.62 37.45 20.40
C ASP A 324 -32.55 38.53 20.20
N ALA A 325 -31.65 38.31 19.25
CA ALA A 325 -30.86 39.36 18.64
C ALA A 325 -30.88 39.14 17.14
N ASP A 326 -31.99 39.58 16.53
CA ASP A 326 -32.05 39.96 15.13
C ASP A 326 -30.98 41.02 14.86
N ALA A 327 -30.07 40.71 13.94
CA ALA A 327 -29.27 41.70 13.26
C ALA A 327 -29.30 41.40 11.76
N ASP A 328 -30.41 41.80 11.15
CA ASP A 328 -30.50 42.09 9.73
C ASP A 328 -29.44 43.13 9.36
N ALA A 329 -28.52 42.76 8.48
CA ALA A 329 -27.73 43.69 7.71
C ALA A 329 -27.75 43.24 6.25
N ASP A 330 -28.85 43.57 5.59
CA ASP A 330 -28.94 43.70 4.14
C ASP A 330 -27.85 44.66 3.66
N ALA A 331 -26.96 44.16 2.81
CA ALA A 331 -26.16 44.99 1.93
C ALA A 331 -26.19 44.35 0.53
N ASP A 332 -27.31 44.58 -0.15
CA ASP A 332 -27.39 44.53 -1.60
C ASP A 332 -26.38 45.50 -2.20
N ALA A 333 -25.46 44.97 -3.01
CA ALA A 333 -24.72 45.75 -3.98
C ALA A 333 -24.66 44.96 -5.28
N ASP A 334 -25.77 45.01 -6.02
CA ASP A 334 -25.80 44.77 -7.45
C ASP A 334 -24.82 45.73 -8.14
N ALA A 335 -23.86 45.17 -8.86
CA ALA A 335 -23.14 45.87 -9.91
C ALA A 335 -23.00 44.94 -11.10
N ASP A 336 -24.10 44.83 -11.85
CA ASP A 336 -24.08 44.43 -13.25
C ASP A 336 -23.21 45.40 -14.05
N ALA A 337 -22.16 44.89 -14.66
CA ALA A 337 -21.49 45.55 -15.77
C ALA A 337 -21.18 44.51 -16.85
N ASP A 338 -22.21 44.22 -17.63
CA ASP A 338 -22.08 43.69 -18.98
C ASP A 338 -21.31 44.72 -19.84
N THR A 339 -20.17 44.31 -20.37
CA THR A 339 -19.68 44.88 -21.63
C THR A 339 -19.21 43.75 -22.53
N ASP A 340 -20.13 43.33 -23.40
CA ASP A 340 -19.81 42.68 -24.67
C ASP A 340 -18.95 43.63 -25.54
N ALA A 341 -17.80 43.13 -25.98
CA ALA A 341 -17.09 43.68 -27.12
C ALA A 341 -16.43 42.55 -27.89
N ASP A 342 -17.20 41.97 -28.82
CA ASP A 342 -16.68 41.20 -29.95
C ASP A 342 -15.83 42.10 -30.86
N ALA A 343 -14.59 41.69 -31.13
CA ALA A 343 -13.84 42.14 -32.30
C ALA A 343 -12.85 41.06 -32.75
N ASP A 344 -13.25 40.33 -33.80
CA ASP A 344 -12.39 39.45 -34.59
C ASP A 344 -11.26 40.22 -35.29
N GLY A 345 -10.05 39.64 -35.32
CA GLY A 345 -8.94 40.15 -36.12
C GLY A 345 -7.78 39.15 -36.24
N LYS A 346 -7.73 38.45 -37.37
CA LYS A 346 -6.65 37.54 -37.75
C LYS A 346 -5.28 38.25 -37.86
N GLY A 347 -4.20 37.54 -37.55
CA GLY A 347 -2.98 37.66 -38.33
C GLY A 347 -1.62 37.55 -37.60
N ASP A 348 -0.90 36.46 -37.93
CA ASP A 348 0.54 36.34 -38.20
C ASP A 348 1.61 37.07 -37.36
N GLY A 349 2.42 36.26 -36.66
CA GLY A 349 3.88 36.17 -36.80
C GLY A 349 4.78 37.34 -36.36
N GLY A 350 5.64 37.10 -35.35
CA GLY A 350 6.89 37.86 -35.20
C GLY A 350 7.45 38.06 -33.79
N SER A 351 8.25 37.09 -33.32
CA SER A 351 9.59 37.23 -32.69
C SER A 351 9.96 38.35 -31.68
N TRP A 352 10.61 37.89 -30.58
CA TRP A 352 11.65 38.51 -29.68
C TRP A 352 11.19 39.27 -28.40
N PRO A 353 12.00 39.36 -27.31
CA PRO A 353 13.26 38.67 -26.96
C PRO A 353 13.30 38.03 -25.54
N ALA A 354 14.40 37.32 -25.28
CA ALA A 354 14.80 36.69 -24.03
C ALA A 354 15.04 37.66 -22.85
N GLY A 355 14.81 37.17 -21.63
CA GLY A 355 15.07 37.86 -20.36
C GLY A 355 15.17 36.94 -19.14
N ASN A 356 16.26 36.18 -19.06
CA ASN A 356 17.08 36.02 -17.85
C ASN A 356 16.48 35.33 -16.60
N VAL A 357 16.66 34.01 -16.51
CA VAL A 357 17.00 33.34 -15.24
C VAL A 357 18.24 32.46 -15.43
N ARG A 358 19.29 32.84 -14.70
CA ARG A 358 20.46 32.04 -14.33
C ARG A 358 19.96 30.98 -13.34
N GLY A 359 20.39 29.73 -13.29
CA GLY A 359 21.44 29.00 -13.96
C GLY A 359 21.72 27.78 -13.07
N PHE A 360 21.56 26.58 -13.60
CA PHE A 360 22.27 25.40 -13.11
C PHE A 360 22.63 24.55 -14.32
N GLN A 361 23.94 24.44 -14.56
CA GLN A 361 24.53 23.83 -15.74
C GLN A 361 25.39 22.66 -15.29
N ALA A 362 25.00 21.46 -15.71
CA ALA A 362 25.88 20.36 -16.10
C ALA A 362 25.04 19.54 -17.10
N GLY A 363 25.28 19.50 -18.41
CA GLY A 363 26.57 19.40 -19.11
C GLY A 363 27.14 18.02 -18.82
N CYS A 364 26.94 17.00 -19.66
CA CYS A 364 27.56 16.95 -20.99
C CYS A 364 26.77 16.12 -22.01
N SER A 365 26.65 16.72 -23.18
CA SER A 365 26.33 16.15 -24.48
C SER A 365 27.41 15.17 -24.99
N CYS A 366 27.02 14.23 -25.84
CA CYS A 366 27.71 14.05 -27.12
C CYS A 366 26.73 13.67 -28.24
N SER A 367 26.98 14.27 -29.40
CA SER A 367 26.08 14.46 -30.53
C SER A 367 26.32 13.45 -31.66
N SER A 368 25.21 12.89 -32.16
CA SER A 368 24.83 12.56 -33.54
C SER A 368 25.89 12.44 -34.66
N VAL A 369 25.87 11.32 -35.41
CA VAL A 369 25.78 11.24 -36.90
C VAL A 369 25.23 9.85 -37.34
N PRO A 370 24.82 9.56 -38.60
CA PRO A 370 23.42 9.23 -38.91
C PRO A 370 23.14 7.84 -39.57
N SER A 371 21.88 7.42 -39.44
CA SER A 371 21.00 6.54 -40.26
C SER A 371 21.54 5.46 -41.23
N ALA A 372 21.00 4.23 -41.03
CA ALA A 372 20.35 3.29 -41.99
C ALA A 372 21.00 1.87 -42.12
N PRO A 373 20.25 0.82 -42.51
CA PRO A 373 18.92 0.37 -42.06
C PRO A 373 18.89 -1.11 -41.57
N ALA A 374 17.71 -1.56 -41.16
CA ALA A 374 17.35 -2.83 -40.54
C ALA A 374 17.83 -4.13 -41.24
N LEU A 375 18.18 -5.14 -40.43
CA LEU A 375 17.91 -6.56 -40.66
C LEU A 375 17.80 -7.28 -39.30
N GLY A 376 16.66 -7.94 -39.07
CA GLY A 376 16.44 -8.76 -37.89
C GLY A 376 17.20 -10.08 -37.93
N ALA A 377 17.48 -10.63 -36.75
CA ALA A 377 17.64 -12.07 -36.55
C ALA A 377 17.48 -12.41 -35.07
N SER A 378 16.43 -13.17 -34.79
CA SER A 378 16.24 -13.99 -33.60
C SER A 378 17.47 -14.86 -33.34
N ILE A 379 17.86 -15.03 -32.08
CA ILE A 379 18.81 -16.07 -31.65
C ILE A 379 18.10 -17.07 -30.73
N LEU A 380 18.28 -18.33 -31.11
CA LEU A 380 17.75 -19.56 -30.51
C LEU A 380 18.23 -19.78 -29.07
N LEU A 381 17.35 -20.38 -28.27
CA LEU A 381 17.73 -21.29 -27.19
C LEU A 381 17.32 -22.73 -27.54
N LEU A 382 18.33 -23.59 -27.70
CA LEU A 382 18.27 -25.06 -27.73
C LEU A 382 19.49 -25.48 -26.90
N THR A 383 19.38 -26.19 -25.78
CA THR A 383 19.13 -27.64 -25.71
C THR A 383 19.21 -28.09 -24.25
N GLY A 384 18.47 -29.15 -23.88
CA GLY A 384 18.64 -29.83 -22.59
C GLY A 384 17.63 -30.93 -22.30
N ALA A 385 17.46 -31.91 -23.21
CA ALA A 385 16.60 -33.07 -22.96
C ALA A 385 17.35 -34.14 -22.13
N LEU A 386 16.82 -34.48 -20.95
CA LEU A 386 17.27 -35.60 -20.12
C LEU A 386 16.49 -36.88 -20.46
N VAL A 387 17.25 -37.95 -20.69
CA VAL A 387 16.82 -39.27 -21.19
C VAL A 387 16.23 -40.12 -20.07
N PHE A 388 15.00 -40.63 -20.30
CA PHE A 388 14.38 -41.71 -19.53
C PHE A 388 14.98 -43.08 -19.92
N SER A 389 15.46 -43.87 -18.95
CA SER A 389 15.76 -45.30 -19.13
C SER A 389 14.66 -46.17 -18.51
N ARG A 390 13.88 -46.86 -19.35
CA ARG A 390 13.00 -47.98 -18.97
C ARG A 390 13.75 -49.29 -19.15
N ARG A 391 13.90 -50.06 -18.07
CA ARG A 391 14.32 -51.48 -18.08
C ARG A 391 13.18 -52.35 -18.64
N LEU A 392 13.46 -53.09 -19.71
CA LEU A 392 12.66 -54.25 -20.13
C LEU A 392 13.49 -55.52 -19.94
N THR A 393 13.05 -56.34 -19.01
CA THR A 393 13.52 -57.70 -18.75
C THR A 393 13.00 -58.63 -19.88
N ARG A 394 13.89 -59.41 -20.50
CA ARG A 394 13.49 -60.56 -21.33
C ARG A 394 14.38 -61.77 -21.05
N GLN A 395 13.73 -62.85 -20.62
CA GLN A 395 14.27 -64.20 -20.46
C GLN A 395 14.68 -64.83 -21.79
N ARG A 396 15.72 -65.69 -21.77
CA ARG A 396 15.78 -67.03 -22.41
C ARG A 396 17.10 -67.73 -22.02
N THR A 397 17.04 -68.81 -21.22
CA THR A 397 17.07 -70.25 -21.56
C THR A 397 18.45 -70.84 -21.86
N ASP A 398 18.69 -71.98 -21.20
CA ASP A 398 19.64 -73.08 -21.47
C ASP A 398 21.13 -72.74 -21.27
N SER A 399 21.93 -73.51 -20.52
CA SER A 399 21.95 -74.94 -20.19
C SER A 399 22.74 -75.20 -18.91
#